data_AF-A0A1Q7YHG7-F1
#
_entry.id   AF-A0A1Q7YHG7-F1
#
_cell.length_a   1.000
_cell.length_b   1.000
_cell.length_c   1.000
_cell.angle_alpha   90.00
_cell.angle_beta   90.00
_cell.angle_gamma   90.00
#
_symmetry.space_group_name_H-M   'P 1'
#
loop_
_entity.id
_entity.type
_entity.pdbx_description
1 polymer ?
#
loop_
_entity_poly.entity_id
_entity_poly.type
_entity_poly.pdbx_seq_one_letter_code
_entity_poly.pdbx_strand_id
1 'polypeptide(L)'
;MKRSKITIETRQLLAIRSPRGFVHAWCPACGGQVPMLRAEQAAALARVSLRAICHRVDVGTLHFIEQTDGLLFICFNSLLPSIQI
;
A
#
# COMPACT_ATOMS: atom_id res chain seq x y z
N MET A 1 16.54 12.44 -28.89
CA MET A 1 15.59 12.71 -27.77
C MET A 1 16.12 12.08 -26.50
N LYS A 2 16.59 12.87 -25.52
CA LYS A 2 16.99 12.35 -24.19
C LYS A 2 15.84 12.60 -23.22
N ARG A 3 15.21 11.52 -22.74
CA ARG A 3 14.11 11.58 -21.78
C ARG A 3 14.70 11.75 -20.38
N SER A 4 14.64 12.95 -19.82
CA SER A 4 15.04 13.21 -18.44
C SER A 4 14.04 12.52 -17.50
N LYS A 5 14.46 11.43 -16.88
CA LYS A 5 13.68 10.70 -15.88
C LYS A 5 13.94 11.38 -14.54
N ILE A 6 13.09 12.32 -14.16
CA ILE A 6 13.16 12.98 -12.85
C ILE A 6 12.67 11.97 -11.80
N THR A 7 13.59 11.38 -11.06
CA THR A 7 13.25 10.51 -9.92
C THR A 7 13.07 11.38 -8.69
N ILE A 8 11.82 11.72 -8.37
CA ILE A 8 11.48 12.45 -7.13
C ILE A 8 11.34 11.41 -6.02
N GLU A 9 12.39 11.28 -5.19
CA GLU A 9 12.40 10.49 -3.96
C GLU A 9 11.82 11.32 -2.81
N THR A 10 10.49 11.39 -2.70
CA THR A 10 9.84 12.05 -1.56
C THR A 10 9.82 11.09 -0.37
N ARG A 11 10.76 11.24 0.57
CA ARG A 11 10.67 10.60 1.90
C ARG A 11 9.78 11.45 2.81
N GLN A 12 8.47 11.20 2.76
CA GLN A 12 7.51 11.72 3.74
C GLN A 12 7.34 10.70 4.88
N LEU A 13 7.78 11.07 6.08
CA LEU A 13 7.50 10.32 7.31
C LEU A 13 6.23 10.89 7.94
N LEU A 14 5.07 10.31 7.61
CA LEU A 14 3.81 10.64 8.27
C LEU A 14 3.61 9.68 9.45
N ALA A 15 3.95 10.13 10.66
CA ALA A 15 3.76 9.36 11.88
C ALA A 15 2.30 9.44 12.36
N ILE A 16 1.38 8.73 11.69
CA ILE A 16 0.04 8.51 12.24
C ILE A 16 0.12 7.36 13.25
N ARG A 17 0.15 7.67 14.54
CA ARG A 17 -0.05 6.67 15.61
C ARG A 17 -1.51 6.19 15.55
N SER A 18 -1.78 5.08 14.87
CA SER A 18 -3.03 4.34 15.02
C SER A 18 -2.78 3.04 15.80
N PRO A 19 -3.49 2.77 16.91
CA PRO A 19 -3.16 1.66 17.81
C PRO A 19 -3.48 0.24 17.30
N ARG A 20 -4.02 0.05 16.09
CA ARG A 20 -4.43 -1.28 15.60
C ARG A 20 -4.08 -1.42 14.11
N GLY A 21 -2.91 -2.04 13.88
CA GLY A 21 -2.17 -2.04 12.62
C GLY A 21 -2.77 -2.84 11.46
N PHE A 22 -3.96 -3.43 11.59
CA PHE A 22 -4.62 -4.16 10.52
C PHE A 22 -6.14 -4.10 10.72
N VAL A 23 -6.87 -3.95 9.61
CA VAL A 23 -8.32 -4.18 9.56
C VAL A 23 -8.54 -5.50 8.82
N HIS A 24 -9.40 -6.37 9.33
CA HIS A 24 -9.82 -7.55 8.56
C HIS A 24 -10.93 -7.12 7.60
N ALA A 25 -10.68 -7.28 6.31
CA ALA A 25 -11.64 -6.97 5.27
C ALA A 25 -11.60 -8.03 4.17
N TRP A 26 -12.68 -8.12 3.41
CA TRP A 26 -12.76 -9.03 2.28
C TRP A 26 -11.87 -8.54 1.15
N CYS A 27 -10.94 -9.38 0.68
CA CYS A 27 -10.17 -9.12 -0.53
C CYS A 27 -10.79 -9.90 -1.70
N PRO A 28 -11.32 -9.23 -2.73
CA PRO A 28 -11.91 -9.89 -3.89
C PRO A 28 -10.93 -10.82 -4.61
N ALA A 29 -9.66 -10.43 -4.71
CA ALA A 29 -8.64 -11.20 -5.41
C ALA A 29 -8.13 -12.41 -4.60
N CYS A 30 -8.13 -12.35 -3.27
CA CYS A 30 -7.80 -13.51 -2.43
C CYS A 30 -9.01 -14.41 -2.16
N GLY A 31 -10.24 -13.93 -2.38
CA GLY A 31 -11.46 -14.69 -2.11
C GLY A 31 -11.72 -14.94 -0.62
N GLY A 32 -11.31 -14.03 0.26
CA GLY A 32 -11.38 -14.25 1.70
C GLY A 32 -11.23 -12.99 2.56
N GLN A 33 -11.55 -13.13 3.85
CA GLN A 33 -11.21 -12.14 4.88
C GLN A 33 -9.70 -12.19 5.14
N VAL A 34 -9.02 -11.06 4.92
CA VAL A 34 -7.58 -10.94 5.09
C VAL A 34 -7.22 -9.67 5.86
N PRO A 35 -6.06 -9.64 6.54
CA PRO A 35 -5.53 -8.40 7.08
C PRO A 35 -5.28 -7.38 5.96
N MET A 36 -5.73 -6.16 6.19
CA MET A 36 -5.55 -5.02 5.31
C MET A 36 -4.93 -3.84 6.06
N LEU A 37 -4.09 -3.11 5.35
CA LEU A 37 -3.31 -1.97 5.83
C LEU A 37 -3.75 -0.71 5.10
N ARG A 38 -3.77 0.45 5.75
CA ARG A 38 -3.84 1.71 5.00
C ARG A 38 -2.62 1.83 4.08
N ALA A 39 -2.76 2.52 2.95
CA ALA A 39 -1.67 2.69 1.99
C ALA A 39 -0.39 3.25 2.62
N GLU A 40 -0.50 4.18 3.58
CA GLU A 40 0.63 4.73 4.34
C GLU A 40 1.32 3.68 5.21
N GLN A 41 0.55 2.79 5.83
CA GLN A 41 1.09 1.71 6.65
C GLN A 41 1.77 0.65 5.77
N ALA A 42 1.19 0.32 4.62
CA ALA A 42 1.80 -0.58 3.64
C ALA A 42 3.13 -0.01 3.11
N ALA A 43 3.19 1.30 2.85
CA ALA A 43 4.40 1.98 2.42
C ALA A 43 5.51 1.91 3.49
N ALA A 44 5.15 2.20 4.75
CA ALA A 44 6.06 2.08 5.88
C ALA A 44 6.59 0.65 6.05
N LEU A 45 5.72 -0.36 5.95
CA LEU A 45 6.07 -1.76 6.14
C LEU A 45 6.96 -2.30 5.00
N ALA A 46 6.65 -1.95 3.75
CA ALA A 46 7.45 -2.33 2.59
C ALA A 46 8.68 -1.43 2.39
N ARG A 47 8.90 -0.43 3.26
CA ARG A 47 10.01 0.55 3.20
C ARG A 47 10.09 1.26 1.85
N VAL A 48 8.95 1.57 1.24
CA VAL A 48 8.83 2.33 -0.01
C VAL A 48 8.02 3.61 0.21
N SER A 49 8.01 4.51 -0.76
CA SER A 49 7.16 5.70 -0.69
C SER A 49 5.68 5.34 -0.87
N LEU A 50 4.76 6.17 -0.32
CA LEU A 50 3.32 6.05 -0.57
C LEU A 50 3.01 6.06 -2.08
N ARG A 51 3.72 6.90 -2.84
CA ARG A 51 3.62 6.94 -4.31
C ARG A 51 3.95 5.60 -4.97
N ALA A 52 4.93 4.86 -4.45
CA ALA A 52 5.26 3.54 -4.96
C ALA A 52 4.14 2.52 -4.69
N ILE A 53 3.46 2.61 -3.54
CA ILE A 53 2.27 1.81 -3.24
C ILE A 53 1.12 2.16 -4.20
N CYS A 54 0.81 3.45 -4.37
CA CYS A 54 -0.21 3.90 -5.32
C CYS A 54 0.10 3.43 -6.75
N HIS A 55 1.35 3.58 -7.20
CA HIS A 55 1.76 3.09 -8.51
C HIS A 55 1.57 1.58 -8.67
N ARG A 56 1.91 0.80 -7.64
CA ARG A 56 1.71 -0.66 -7.63
C ARG A 56 0.25 -1.07 -7.69
N VAL A 57 -0.63 -0.27 -7.07
CA VAL A 57 -2.09 -0.38 -7.21
C VAL A 57 -2.53 -0.08 -8.64
N ASP A 58 -2.07 1.04 -9.22
CA ASP A 58 -2.42 1.44 -10.58
C ASP A 58 -2.03 0.40 -11.65
N VAL A 59 -0.89 -0.27 -11.46
CA VAL A 59 -0.41 -1.34 -12.37
C VAL A 59 -0.91 -2.73 -11.99
N GLY A 60 -1.79 -2.85 -10.99
CA GLY A 60 -2.46 -4.10 -10.63
C GLY A 60 -1.60 -5.13 -9.89
N THR A 61 -0.48 -4.72 -9.30
CA THR A 61 0.44 -5.63 -8.57
C THR A 61 0.11 -5.79 -7.09
N LEU A 62 -0.72 -4.92 -6.53
CA LEU A 62 -1.24 -5.04 -5.17
C LEU A 62 -2.76 -5.17 -5.20
N HIS A 63 -3.31 -6.05 -4.38
CA HIS A 63 -4.74 -6.07 -4.17
C HIS A 63 -5.11 -4.93 -3.22
N PHE A 64 -6.18 -4.24 -3.53
CA PHE A 64 -6.66 -3.14 -2.72
C PHE A 64 -8.18 -3.14 -2.65
N ILE A 65 -8.70 -2.41 -1.67
CA ILE A 65 -10.08 -1.94 -1.64
C ILE A 65 -10.06 -0.45 -1.33
N GLU A 66 -11.04 0.27 -1.86
CA GLU A 66 -11.32 1.64 -1.49
C GLU A 66 -12.61 1.66 -0.68
N GLN A 67 -12.57 2.24 0.52
CA GLN A 67 -13.77 2.43 1.33
C GLN A 67 -14.50 3.71 0.93
N THR A 68 -15.77 3.83 1.31
CA THR A 68 -16.64 4.97 0.96
C THR A 68 -16.15 6.33 1.49
N ASP A 69 -15.24 6.33 2.45
CA ASP A 69 -14.57 7.52 2.98
C ASP A 69 -13.33 7.94 2.17
N GLY A 70 -13.06 7.27 1.04
CA GLY A 70 -11.92 7.53 0.16
C GLY A 70 -10.60 6.94 0.69
N LEU A 71 -10.65 6.08 1.72
CA LEU A 71 -9.46 5.47 2.29
C LEU A 71 -9.06 4.21 1.52
N LEU A 72 -7.80 4.19 1.09
CA LEU A 72 -7.19 3.08 0.36
C LEU A 72 -6.59 2.04 1.32
N PHE A 73 -7.06 0.81 1.21
CA PHE A 73 -6.58 -0.32 1.98
C PHE A 73 -5.88 -1.35 1.08
N ILE A 74 -4.69 -1.75 1.47
CA ILE A 74 -3.82 -2.69 0.78
C ILE A 74 -3.90 -4.05 1.47
N CYS A 75 -4.14 -5.09 0.68
CA CYS A 75 -4.13 -6.46 1.14
C CYS A 75 -2.74 -6.89 1.58
N PHE A 76 -2.63 -7.37 2.82
CA PHE A 76 -1.36 -7.84 3.37
C PHE A 76 -0.75 -8.99 2.56
N ASN A 77 -1.56 -9.95 2.09
CA ASN A 77 -1.07 -11.09 1.31
C ASN A 77 -0.40 -10.67 0.00
N SER A 78 -0.94 -9.68 -0.69
CA SER A 78 -0.31 -9.14 -1.91
C SER A 78 0.95 -8.31 -1.61
N LEU A 79 1.05 -7.78 -0.38
CA LEU A 79 2.18 -6.97 0.06
C LEU A 79 3.36 -7.83 0.53
N LEU A 80 3.12 -9.02 1.07
CA LEU A 80 4.14 -9.93 1.63
C LEU A 80 5.39 -10.10 0.76
N PRO A 81 5.30 -10.34 -0.57
CA PRO A 81 6.49 -10.49 -1.41
C PRO A 81 7.40 -9.26 -1.46
N SER A 82 6.88 -8.08 -1.06
CA SER A 82 7.62 -6.81 -1.03
C SER A 82 8.22 -6.47 0.33
N ILE A 83 7.91 -7.24 1.37
CA ILE A 83 8.39 -6.97 2.73
C ILE A 83 9.62 -7.85 2.96
N GLN A 84 10.75 -7.23 3.31
CA GLN A 84 11.90 -7.95 3.86
C GLN A 84 11.65 -8.13 5.36
N ILE A 85 11.23 -9.33 5.76
CA ILE A 85 11.08 -9.74 7.17
C ILE A 85 12.42 -10.28 7.66
#